data_AF-A0A484N6G7-F1
#
_entry.id   AF-A0A484N6G7-F1
#
_cell.length_a   1.000
_cell.length_b   1.000
_cell.length_c   1.000
_cell.angle_alpha   90.00
_cell.angle_beta   90.00
_cell.angle_gamma   90.00
#
_symmetry.space_group_name_H-M   'P 1'
#
loop_
_entity.id
_entity.type
_entity.pdbx_description
1 polymer ?
#
loop_
_entity_poly.entity_id
_entity_poly.type
_entity_poly.pdbx_seq_one_letter_code
_entity_poly.pdbx_strand_id
1 'polypeptide(L)'
;MKIRSDSSLVVGQVNGEMEIKEERLPRYSGLVRALLRELEEFRLTRIPRSENTDADMLSKRMQACLEHVSKLAKIEIFDQPSTDRFEVAAIQQGQSSDVGVIEADDEWRYNLMEYLMTGQKPDEE
;
A
#
# COMPACT_ATOMS: atom_id res chain seq x y z
N MET A 1 14.87 2.02 -13.67
CA MET A 1 14.63 1.07 -12.56
C MET A 1 14.66 -0.38 -13.04
N LYS A 2 15.25 -1.32 -12.28
CA LYS A 2 15.26 -2.76 -12.59
C LYS A 2 14.34 -3.50 -11.64
N ILE A 3 13.34 -4.20 -12.16
CA ILE A 3 12.36 -4.97 -11.40
C ILE A 3 12.56 -6.45 -11.73
N ARG A 4 12.58 -7.30 -10.70
CA ARG A 4 12.80 -8.75 -10.84
C ARG A 4 11.62 -9.49 -10.21
N SER A 5 11.13 -10.52 -10.88
CA SER A 5 10.09 -11.41 -10.36
C SER A 5 10.33 -12.82 -10.86
N ASP A 6 9.97 -13.83 -10.08
CA ASP A 6 10.01 -15.23 -10.52
C ASP A 6 8.68 -15.71 -11.12
N SER A 7 7.62 -14.89 -11.03
CA SER A 7 6.32 -15.17 -11.64
C SER A 7 6.35 -14.90 -13.14
N SER A 8 6.32 -15.98 -13.93
CA SER A 8 6.25 -15.89 -15.40
C SER A 8 5.00 -15.18 -15.87
N LEU A 9 3.86 -15.43 -15.21
CA LEU A 9 2.58 -14.83 -15.57
C LEU A 9 2.60 -13.31 -15.39
N VAL A 10 3.06 -12.83 -14.23
CA VAL A 10 3.09 -11.39 -13.93
C VAL A 10 4.03 -10.66 -14.88
N VAL A 11 5.23 -11.23 -15.12
CA VAL A 11 6.19 -10.64 -16.06
C VAL A 11 5.60 -10.56 -17.47
N GLY A 12 5.01 -11.66 -17.96
CA GLY A 12 4.41 -11.69 -19.29
C GLY A 12 3.23 -10.72 -19.45
N GLN A 13 2.37 -10.60 -18.43
CA GLN A 13 1.22 -9.68 -18.46
C GLN A 13 1.65 -8.22 -18.43
N VAL A 14 2.66 -7.87 -17.64
CA VAL A 14 3.17 -6.49 -17.53
C VAL A 14 3.94 -6.08 -18.79
N ASN A 15 4.73 -6.98 -19.36
CA ASN A 15 5.45 -6.73 -20.62
C ASN A 15 4.53 -6.76 -21.86
N GLY A 16 3.28 -7.18 -21.72
CA GLY A 16 2.33 -7.30 -22.83
C GLY A 16 2.53 -8.55 -23.70
N GLU A 17 3.34 -9.52 -23.23
CA GLU A 17 3.56 -10.81 -23.87
C GLU A 17 2.41 -11.80 -23.61
N MET A 18 1.65 -11.59 -22.53
CA MET A 18 0.53 -12.43 -22.12
C MET A 18 -0.73 -11.60 -21.88
N GLU A 19 -1.88 -12.15 -22.27
CA GLU A 19 -3.18 -11.54 -22.04
C GLU A 19 -3.68 -11.77 -20.60
N ILE A 20 -4.46 -10.81 -20.10
CA ILE A 20 -5.16 -10.90 -18.83
C ILE A 20 -6.59 -11.37 -19.09
N LYS A 21 -6.89 -12.61 -18.69
CA LYS A 21 -8.18 -13.26 -19.00
C LYS A 21 -9.18 -13.27 -17.85
N GLU A 22 -8.73 -13.03 -16.64
CA GLU A 22 -9.58 -13.09 -15.45
C GLU A 22 -10.24 -11.73 -15.20
N GLU A 23 -11.55 -11.70 -14.92
CA GLU A 23 -12.35 -10.47 -14.80
C GLU A 23 -11.83 -9.47 -13.75
N ARG A 24 -11.14 -9.96 -12.72
CA ARG A 24 -10.62 -9.15 -11.60
C ARG A 24 -9.20 -8.61 -11.82
N LEU A 25 -8.40 -9.28 -12.67
CA LEU A 25 -7.01 -8.92 -12.93
C LEU A 25 -6.82 -7.59 -13.71
N PRO A 26 -7.76 -7.11 -14.56
CA PRO A 26 -7.65 -5.82 -15.22
C PRO A 26 -7.48 -4.65 -14.24
N ARG A 27 -8.11 -4.70 -13.07
CA ARG A 27 -7.98 -3.66 -12.03
C ARG A 27 -6.55 -3.61 -11.50
N TYR A 28 -5.99 -4.75 -11.13
CA TYR A 28 -4.61 -4.87 -10.69
C TYR A 28 -3.63 -4.42 -11.78
N SER A 29 -3.86 -4.82 -13.04
CA SER A 29 -3.01 -4.42 -14.16
C SER A 29 -3.07 -2.92 -14.44
N GLY A 30 -4.26 -2.31 -14.34
CA GLY A 30 -4.43 -0.86 -14.47
C GLY A 30 -3.62 -0.09 -13.43
N LEU A 31 -3.68 -0.52 -12.16
CA LEU A 31 -2.90 0.09 -11.08
C LEU A 31 -1.40 -0.09 -11.29
N VAL A 32 -0.95 -1.31 -11.62
CA VAL A 32 0.47 -1.58 -11.91
C VAL A 32 0.96 -0.70 -13.06
N ARG A 33 0.18 -0.57 -14.13
CA ARG A 33 0.53 0.32 -15.26
C ARG A 33 0.56 1.79 -14.86
N ALA A 34 -0.36 2.26 -14.02
CA ALA A 34 -0.34 3.63 -13.53
C ALA A 34 0.96 3.92 -12.75
N LEU A 35 1.31 3.04 -11.80
CA LEU A 35 2.54 3.15 -11.01
C LEU A 35 3.80 3.06 -11.87
N LEU A 36 3.82 2.18 -12.88
CA LEU A 36 4.96 2.06 -13.78
C LEU A 36 5.14 3.30 -14.68
N ARG A 37 4.08 4.09 -14.95
CA ARG A 37 4.18 5.35 -15.71
C ARG A 37 4.84 6.47 -14.90
N GLU A 38 4.84 6.38 -13.58
CA GLU A 38 5.54 7.32 -12.71
C GLU A 38 7.07 7.09 -12.71
N LEU A 39 7.50 5.92 -13.17
CA LEU A 39 8.91 5.60 -13.34
C LEU A 39 9.39 6.07 -14.72
N GLU A 40 10.44 6.91 -14.77
CA GLU A 40 11.00 7.42 -16.04
C GLU A 40 11.40 6.31 -17.02
N GLU A 41 12.00 5.24 -16.50
CA GLU A 41 12.35 4.04 -17.27
C GLU A 41 12.31 2.81 -16.35
N PHE A 42 11.70 1.71 -16.81
CA PHE A 42 11.70 0.45 -16.08
C PHE A 42 12.05 -0.74 -16.97
N ARG A 43 12.60 -1.79 -16.35
CA ARG A 43 12.77 -3.10 -16.98
C ARG A 43 12.33 -4.18 -16.01
N LEU A 44 11.27 -4.92 -16.36
CA LEU A 44 10.81 -6.08 -15.62
C LEU A 44 11.35 -7.36 -16.26
N THR A 45 12.08 -8.16 -15.49
CA THR A 45 12.69 -9.41 -15.97
C THR A 45 12.29 -10.58 -15.09
N ARG A 46 11.99 -11.71 -15.72
CA ARG A 46 11.83 -12.99 -15.02
C ARG A 46 13.17 -13.50 -14.51
N ILE A 47 13.21 -13.98 -13.27
CA ILE A 47 14.35 -14.64 -12.66
C ILE A 47 14.00 -16.04 -12.15
N PRO A 48 14.97 -16.97 -12.04
CA PRO A 48 14.76 -18.23 -11.35
C PRO A 48 14.37 -18.00 -9.88
N ARG A 49 13.55 -18.91 -9.33
CA ARG A 49 13.14 -18.83 -7.91
C ARG A 49 14.32 -18.92 -6.95
N SER A 50 15.38 -19.63 -7.33
CA SER A 50 16.66 -19.65 -6.59
C SER A 50 17.38 -18.30 -6.53
N GLU A 51 17.03 -17.35 -7.38
CA GLU A 51 17.56 -15.98 -7.37
C GLU A 51 16.58 -14.97 -6.73
N ASN A 52 15.33 -15.36 -6.46
CA ASN A 52 14.33 -14.54 -5.78
C ASN A 52 14.25 -14.83 -4.27
N THR A 53 15.35 -15.34 -3.70
CA THR A 53 15.40 -15.89 -2.33
C THR A 53 15.02 -14.89 -1.26
N ASP A 54 15.41 -13.63 -1.43
CA ASP A 54 15.16 -12.60 -0.42
C ASP A 54 13.68 -12.24 -0.36
N ALA A 55 13.05 -12.02 -1.52
CA ALA A 55 11.61 -11.76 -1.62
C ALA A 55 10.81 -12.96 -1.09
N ASP A 56 11.24 -14.19 -1.43
CA ASP A 56 10.63 -15.42 -0.92
C ASP A 56 10.77 -15.57 0.60
N MET A 57 11.95 -15.28 1.15
CA MET A 57 12.19 -15.35 2.58
C MET A 57 11.33 -14.32 3.30
N LEU A 58 11.24 -13.10 2.79
CA LEU A 58 10.38 -12.05 3.34
C LEU A 58 8.91 -12.46 3.33
N SER A 59 8.42 -12.97 2.20
CA SER A 59 7.03 -13.46 2.07
C SER A 59 6.72 -14.55 3.10
N LYS A 60 7.62 -15.53 3.26
CA LYS A 60 7.48 -16.61 4.24
C LYS A 60 7.57 -16.11 5.68
N ARG A 61 8.47 -15.18 5.98
CA ARG A 61 8.61 -14.59 7.33
C ARG A 61 7.36 -13.82 7.73
N MET A 62 6.77 -13.08 6.80
CA MET A 62 5.52 -12.35 7.06
C MET A 62 4.38 -13.31 7.40
N GLN A 63 4.29 -14.45 6.70
CA GLN A 63 3.29 -15.48 6.99
C GLN A 63 3.55 -16.21 8.32
N ALA A 64 4.80 -16.58 8.60
CA ALA A 64 5.16 -17.37 9.78
C ALA A 64 5.22 -16.56 11.09
N CYS A 65 5.39 -15.24 10.99
CA CYS A 65 5.71 -14.38 12.13
C CYS A 65 4.74 -13.21 12.26
N LEU A 66 3.48 -13.39 11.85
CA LEU A 66 2.48 -12.32 11.81
C LEU A 66 2.33 -11.60 13.16
N GLU A 67 2.35 -12.34 14.27
CA GLU A 67 2.26 -11.78 15.64
C GLU A 67 3.47 -10.94 16.08
N HIS A 68 4.67 -11.23 15.56
CA HIS A 68 5.84 -10.40 15.85
C HIS A 68 5.93 -9.22 14.89
N VAL A 69 5.55 -9.42 13.63
CA VAL A 69 5.48 -8.34 12.64
C VAL A 69 4.42 -7.31 13.05
N SER A 70 3.30 -7.72 13.65
CA SER A 70 2.26 -6.80 14.14
C SER A 70 2.73 -5.87 15.27
N LYS A 71 3.81 -6.26 15.97
CA LYS A 71 4.45 -5.42 17.00
C LYS A 71 5.43 -4.40 16.40
N LEU A 72 5.93 -4.66 15.19
CA LEU A 72 6.95 -3.84 14.51
C LEU A 72 6.36 -2.96 13.41
N ALA A 73 5.23 -3.34 12.84
CA ALA A 73 4.56 -2.64 11.75
C ALA A 73 3.04 -2.83 11.84
N LYS A 74 2.29 -1.86 11.33
CA LYS A 74 0.83 -1.97 11.19
C LYS A 74 0.50 -3.06 10.17
N ILE A 75 -0.30 -4.04 10.57
CA ILE A 75 -0.82 -5.08 9.67
C ILE A 75 -2.31 -4.80 9.47
N GLU A 76 -2.72 -4.66 8.21
CA GLU A 76 -4.13 -4.54 7.83
C GLU A 76 -4.57 -5.83 7.13
N ILE A 77 -5.60 -6.48 7.66
CA ILE A 77 -6.22 -7.67 7.07
C ILE A 77 -7.57 -7.25 6.49
N PHE A 78 -7.83 -7.61 5.24
CA PHE A 78 -9.05 -7.23 4.54
C PHE A 78 -9.88 -8.43 4.14
N ASP A 79 -11.18 -8.36 4.44
CA ASP A 79 -12.18 -9.33 4.01
C ASP A 79 -12.59 -9.11 2.53
N GLN A 80 -12.23 -7.97 1.95
CA GLN A 80 -12.49 -7.61 0.55
C GLN A 80 -11.18 -7.32 -0.20
N PRO A 81 -11.15 -7.44 -1.54
CA PRO A 81 -9.95 -7.21 -2.32
C PRO A 81 -9.44 -5.78 -2.19
N SER A 82 -8.13 -5.64 -2.07
CA SER A 82 -7.47 -4.34 -1.98
C SER A 82 -7.69 -3.43 -3.20
N THR A 83 -8.09 -3.98 -4.35
CA THR A 83 -8.37 -3.21 -5.58
C THR A 83 -9.70 -2.49 -5.60
N ASP A 84 -10.60 -2.82 -4.68
CA ASP A 84 -11.90 -2.15 -4.57
C ASP A 84 -11.85 -0.96 -3.58
N ARG A 85 -10.67 -0.64 -3.04
CA ARG A 85 -10.47 0.52 -2.15
C ARG A 85 -10.42 1.83 -2.94
N PHE A 86 -11.11 2.84 -2.41
CA PHE A 86 -10.95 4.24 -2.78
C PHE A 86 -9.58 4.74 -2.30
N GLU A 87 -8.95 5.64 -3.06
CA GLU A 87 -7.80 6.42 -2.57
C GLU A 87 -8.16 7.02 -1.21
N VAL A 88 -7.29 6.85 -0.21
CA VAL A 88 -7.47 7.49 1.08
C VAL A 88 -7.35 8.99 0.82
N ALA A 89 -8.48 9.68 0.78
CA ALA A 89 -8.51 11.12 0.56
C ALA A 89 -7.64 11.81 1.61
N ALA A 90 -6.91 12.85 1.19
CA ALA A 90 -6.27 13.77 2.13
C ALA A 90 -7.31 14.24 3.15
N ILE A 91 -6.91 14.34 4.42
CA ILE A 91 -7.78 14.79 5.51
C ILE A 91 -8.31 16.16 5.14
N GLN A 92 -9.59 16.24 4.77
CA GLN A 92 -10.30 17.50 4.60
C GLN A 92 -10.94 17.82 5.96
N GLN A 93 -10.90 19.09 6.39
CA GLN A 93 -11.69 19.54 7.52
C GLN A 93 -13.17 19.29 7.22
N GLY A 94 -13.70 18.17 7.70
CA GLY A 94 -15.12 17.92 7.72
C GLY A 94 -15.77 18.94 8.64
N GLN A 95 -16.75 19.68 8.13
CA GLN A 95 -17.63 20.49 8.97
C GLN A 95 -18.18 19.57 10.07
N SER A 96 -17.87 19.92 11.31
CA SER A 96 -18.32 19.23 12.51
C SER A 96 -19.86 19.24 12.57
N SER A 97 -20.49 18.12 12.28
CA SER A 97 -21.87 17.80 12.65
C SER A 97 -22.14 16.35 12.23
N ASP A 98 -22.69 15.43 13.02
CA ASP A 98 -23.43 15.53 14.26
C ASP A 98 -23.51 14.14 14.91
N VAL A 99 -22.47 13.67 15.62
CA VAL A 99 -22.59 12.54 16.59
C VAL A 99 -21.48 12.66 17.64
N GLY A 100 -21.88 13.04 18.85
CA GLY A 100 -21.04 12.96 20.06
C GLY A 100 -20.24 14.21 20.34
N VAL A 101 -20.58 14.91 21.42
CA VAL A 101 -19.77 15.97 22.03
C VAL A 101 -18.36 15.42 22.24
N ILE A 102 -17.39 15.97 21.51
CA ILE A 102 -15.98 15.69 21.75
C ILE A 102 -15.64 16.39 23.06
N GLU A 103 -15.45 15.60 24.13
CA GLU A 103 -15.00 16.10 25.42
C GLU A 103 -13.64 16.81 25.26
N ALA A 104 -13.41 17.83 26.09
CA ALA A 104 -12.25 18.71 26.01
C ALA A 104 -10.88 18.02 26.17
N ASP A 105 -10.86 16.71 26.43
CA ASP A 105 -9.66 15.88 26.60
C ASP A 105 -9.07 15.39 25.27
N ASP A 106 -9.73 15.62 24.13
CA ASP A 106 -9.24 15.25 22.80
C ASP A 106 -8.22 16.26 22.22
N GLU A 107 -7.41 16.87 23.08
CA GLU A 107 -6.39 17.86 22.76
C GLU A 107 -5.33 17.30 21.79
N TRP A 108 -5.06 15.99 21.89
CA TRP A 108 -4.17 15.28 20.97
C TRP A 108 -4.71 15.21 19.53
N ARG A 109 -6.03 15.19 19.32
CA ARG A 109 -6.63 15.19 17.97
C ARG A 109 -6.47 16.53 17.29
N TYR A 110 -6.58 17.63 18.04
CA TYR A 110 -6.35 18.97 17.51
C TYR A 110 -4.88 19.16 17.12
N ASN A 111 -3.96 18.82 18.01
CA ASN A 111 -2.52 18.86 17.73
C ASN A 111 -2.14 17.99 16.51
N LEU A 112 -2.72 16.80 16.39
CA LEU A 112 -2.51 15.92 15.24
C LEU A 112 -3.07 16.52 13.94
N MET A 113 -4.27 17.10 13.98
CA MET A 113 -4.86 17.75 12.81
C MET A 113 -4.04 18.97 12.37
N GLU A 114 -3.58 19.79 13.31
CA GLU A 114 -2.75 20.96 13.04
C GLU A 114 -1.39 20.57 12.45
N TYR A 115 -0.72 19.56 13.01
CA TYR A 115 0.53 19.02 12.46
C TYR A 115 0.35 18.52 11.03
N LEU A 116 -0.73 17.77 10.76
CA LEU A 116 -0.99 17.22 9.43
C LEU A 116 -1.34 18.31 8.40
N MET A 117 -1.86 19.47 8.83
CA MET A 117 -2.17 20.60 7.95
C MET A 117 -0.99 21.57 7.74
N THR A 118 -0.17 21.78 8.76
CA THR A 118 0.87 22.82 8.77
C THR A 118 2.29 22.27 8.65
N GLY A 119 2.47 20.97 8.93
CA GLY A 119 3.77 20.32 9.05
C GLY A 119 4.59 20.76 10.28
N GLN A 120 4.04 21.60 11.16
CA GLN A 120 4.72 22.08 12.37
C GLN A 120 4.36 21.19 13.55
N LYS A 121 5.38 20.62 14.19
CA LYS A 121 5.19 19.82 15.41
C LYS A 121 4.73 20.72 16.57
N PRO A 122 3.84 20.25 17.44
CA PRO A 122 3.50 20.98 18.66
C PRO A 122 4.75 21.13 19.54
N ASP A 123 4.84 22.25 20.27
CA ASP A 123 5.89 22.45 21.25
C ASP A 123 5.69 21.44 22.41
N GLU A 124 6.74 20.68 22.71
CA GLU A 124 6.77 19.80 23.88
C GLU A 124 7.04 20.68 25.10
N GLU A 125 6.05 20.84 25.97
CA GLU A 125 6.20 21.49 27.28
C GLU A 125 6.92 20.57 28.29
#